data_AF-A0A7R9HAS2-F1
#
_entry.id   AF-A0A7R9HAS2-F1
#
_cell.length_a   1.000
_cell.length_b   1.000
_cell.length_c   1.000
_cell.angle_alpha   90.00
_cell.angle_beta   90.00
_cell.angle_gamma   90.00
#
_symmetry.space_group_name_H-M   'P 1'
#
loop_
_entity.id
_entity.type
_entity.pdbx_description
1 polymer ?
#
loop_
_entity_poly.entity_id
_entity_poly.type
_entity_poly.pdbx_seq_one_letter_code
_entity_poly.pdbx_strand_id
1 'polypeptide(L)'
;MICSVQRHHLDFGSMESRIASMTSIIRNWQELYEQFPRNKRLNVRLKELIDKRKKFLKYLRRWDYKRYEWLLDKLDVVYHPHPNEYRRVYSLIHPILARRQPHQDDRLLEQVGVVCSCYVGMHRSDLWKPETKKFPNCESYTTNPERQL
;
A
#
# COMPACT_ATOMS: atom_id res chain seq x y z
N MET A 1 -26.25 3.75 2.23
CA MET A 1 -25.06 2.87 2.43
C MET A 1 -24.68 2.68 3.90
N ILE A 2 -25.20 3.47 4.84
CA ILE A 2 -24.78 3.37 6.25
C ILE A 2 -25.31 2.08 6.90
N CYS A 3 -26.58 1.73 6.67
CA CYS A 3 -27.23 0.57 7.30
C CYS A 3 -26.56 -0.78 7.02
N SER A 4 -25.84 -0.93 5.90
CA SER A 4 -25.16 -2.18 5.54
C SER A 4 -23.84 -2.40 6.28
N VAL A 5 -23.30 -1.35 6.90
CA VAL A 5 -21.97 -1.34 7.53
C VAL A 5 -22.08 -1.24 9.05
N GLN A 6 -23.19 -0.67 9.53
CA GLN A 6 -23.50 -0.50 10.94
C GLN A 6 -23.57 -1.83 11.70
N ARG A 7 -23.06 -1.82 12.94
CA ARG A 7 -23.21 -2.95 13.88
C ARG A 7 -24.63 -2.99 14.47
N HIS A 8 -25.16 -1.82 14.79
CA HIS A 8 -26.51 -1.61 15.29
C HIS A 8 -27.12 -0.39 14.62
N HIS A 9 -28.45 -0.30 14.60
CA HIS A 9 -29.20 0.76 13.93
C HIS A 9 -28.82 2.18 14.40
N LEU A 10 -28.45 2.35 15.67
CA LEU A 10 -27.98 3.63 16.24
C LEU A 10 -26.47 3.90 16.12
N ASP A 11 -25.70 3.06 15.41
CA ASP A 11 -24.25 3.16 15.39
C ASP A 11 -23.81 4.19 14.35
N PHE A 12 -23.75 5.45 14.74
CA PHE A 12 -23.24 6.53 13.90
C PHE A 12 -21.80 6.92 14.24
N GLY A 13 -21.28 6.43 15.36
CA GLY A 13 -19.98 6.83 15.91
C GLY A 13 -18.82 5.98 15.44
N SER A 14 -19.06 4.72 15.07
CA SER A 14 -18.00 3.81 14.64
C SER A 14 -17.29 4.31 13.38
N MET A 15 -16.00 3.95 13.24
CA MET A 15 -15.18 4.41 12.11
C MET A 15 -15.77 3.99 10.77
N GLU A 16 -16.34 2.79 10.68
CA GLU A 16 -16.92 2.27 9.45
C GLU A 16 -18.21 2.99 9.07
N SER A 17 -19.10 3.21 10.04
CA SER A 17 -20.32 4.01 9.83
C SER A 17 -19.98 5.41 9.35
N ARG A 18 -18.94 6.03 9.91
CA ARG A 18 -18.44 7.32 9.46
C ARG A 18 -17.90 7.26 8.03
N ILE A 19 -17.09 6.25 7.69
CA ILE A 19 -16.58 6.06 6.32
C ILE A 19 -17.73 5.85 5.31
N ALA A 20 -18.75 5.06 5.67
CA ALA A 20 -19.93 4.81 4.85
C ALA A 20 -20.77 6.08 4.64
N SER A 21 -20.93 6.88 5.70
CA SER A 21 -21.60 8.19 5.63
C SER A 21 -20.84 9.15 4.70
N MET A 22 -19.53 9.30 4.89
CA MET A 22 -18.69 10.12 4.03
C MET A 22 -18.73 9.66 2.57
N THR A 23 -18.72 8.35 2.33
CA THR A 23 -18.80 7.79 0.97
C THR A 23 -20.14 8.08 0.31
N SER A 24 -21.25 8.02 1.07
CA SER A 24 -22.58 8.40 0.57
C SER A 24 -22.61 9.88 0.17
N ILE A 25 -22.03 10.76 0.99
CA ILE A 25 -21.95 12.20 0.72
C ILE A 25 -21.05 12.49 -0.50
N ILE A 26 -19.90 11.80 -0.61
CA ILE A 26 -18.99 11.95 -1.75
C ILE A 26 -19.70 11.64 -3.06
N ARG A 27 -20.44 10.53 -3.15
CA ARG A 27 -21.18 10.15 -4.37
C ARG A 27 -22.20 11.21 -4.77
N ASN A 28 -23.01 11.68 -3.82
CA ASN A 28 -23.96 12.78 -4.07
C ASN A 28 -23.26 14.09 -4.50
N TRP A 29 -22.15 14.45 -3.87
CA TRP A 29 -21.40 15.66 -4.24
C TRP A 29 -20.66 15.53 -5.57
N GLN A 30 -20.29 14.33 -6.00
CA GLN A 30 -19.73 14.09 -7.34
C GLN A 30 -20.78 14.37 -8.41
N GLU A 31 -22.02 13.87 -8.25
CA GLU A 31 -23.13 14.15 -9.16
C GLU A 31 -23.43 15.67 -9.24
N LEU A 32 -23.45 16.35 -8.09
CA LEU A 32 -23.62 17.81 -8.05
C LEU A 32 -22.46 18.58 -8.67
N TYR A 33 -21.23 18.08 -8.53
CA TYR A 33 -20.04 18.71 -9.11
C TYR A 33 -20.05 18.61 -10.64
N GLU A 34 -20.54 17.50 -11.18
CA GLU A 34 -20.71 17.29 -12.62
C GLU A 34 -21.73 18.28 -13.21
N GLN A 35 -22.82 18.54 -12.49
CA GLN A 35 -23.81 19.54 -12.90
C GLN A 35 -23.29 20.99 -12.76
N PHE A 36 -22.51 21.29 -11.71
CA PHE A 36 -22.07 22.65 -11.39
C PHE A 36 -20.54 22.78 -11.20
N PRO A 37 -19.75 22.65 -12.28
CA PRO A 37 -18.28 22.61 -12.18
C PRO A 37 -17.64 23.93 -11.71
N ARG A 38 -18.35 25.06 -11.85
CA ARG A 38 -17.88 26.40 -11.44
C ARG A 38 -17.96 26.64 -9.93
N ASN A 39 -18.63 25.76 -9.16
CA ASN A 39 -18.78 25.94 -7.72
C ASN A 39 -17.48 25.59 -6.96
N LYS A 40 -16.66 26.61 -6.69
CA LYS A 40 -15.37 26.46 -5.97
C LYS A 40 -15.54 25.94 -4.54
N ARG A 41 -16.61 26.33 -3.83
CA ARG A 41 -16.84 25.90 -2.44
C ARG A 41 -17.10 24.40 -2.35
N LEU A 42 -17.89 23.87 -3.29
CA LEU A 42 -18.17 22.43 -3.37
C LEU A 42 -16.90 21.64 -3.69
N ASN A 43 -16.06 22.11 -4.61
CA ASN A 43 -14.78 21.48 -4.95
C ASN A 43 -13.85 21.36 -3.72
N VAL A 44 -13.69 22.44 -2.96
CA VAL A 44 -12.86 22.44 -1.75
C VAL A 44 -13.40 21.44 -0.72
N ARG A 45 -14.72 21.49 -0.43
CA ARG A 45 -15.36 20.58 0.52
C ARG A 45 -15.25 19.11 0.09
N LEU A 46 -15.41 18.84 -1.19
CA LEU A 46 -15.30 17.49 -1.75
C LEU A 46 -13.88 16.92 -1.55
N LYS A 47 -12.85 17.72 -1.86
CA LYS A 47 -11.44 17.34 -1.63
C LYS A 47 -11.16 17.07 -0.15
N GLU A 48 -11.57 17.98 0.73
CA GLU A 48 -11.42 17.81 2.18
C GLU A 48 -12.11 16.55 2.69
N LEU A 49 -13.31 16.24 2.18
CA LEU A 49 -14.06 15.05 2.58
C LEU A 49 -13.38 13.76 2.12
N ILE A 50 -12.84 13.76 0.89
CA ILE A 50 -12.04 12.64 0.36
C ILE A 50 -10.79 12.42 1.22
N ASP A 51 -10.08 13.48 1.60
CA ASP A 51 -8.87 13.39 2.41
C ASP A 51 -9.16 12.95 3.84
N LYS A 52 -10.25 13.45 4.45
CA LYS A 52 -10.74 12.95 5.74
C LYS A 52 -11.06 11.45 5.66
N ARG A 53 -11.70 10.98 4.58
CA ARG A 53 -12.03 9.54 4.42
C ARG A 53 -10.75 8.71 4.32
N LYS A 54 -9.78 9.15 3.53
CA LYS A 54 -8.46 8.49 3.42
C LYS A 54 -7.74 8.41 4.78
N LYS A 55 -7.84 9.46 5.60
CA LYS A 55 -7.29 9.46 6.96
C LYS A 55 -7.94 8.39 7.84
N PHE A 56 -9.26 8.24 7.81
CA PHE A 56 -9.94 7.15 8.53
C PHE A 56 -9.57 5.76 8.02
N LEU A 57 -9.44 5.56 6.71
CA LEU A 57 -8.96 4.29 6.13
C LEU A 57 -7.54 3.94 6.60
N LYS A 58 -6.66 4.96 6.69
CA LYS A 58 -5.30 4.77 7.25
C LYS A 58 -5.33 4.33 8.71
N TYR A 59 -6.25 4.88 9.52
CA TYR A 59 -6.41 4.46 10.91
C TYR A 59 -6.97 3.05 11.03
N LEU A 60 -8.02 2.73 10.26
CA LEU A 60 -8.64 1.40 10.28
C LEU A 60 -7.64 0.32 9.89
N ARG A 61 -6.84 0.56 8.84
CA ARG A 61 -5.76 -0.35 8.41
C ARG A 61 -4.73 -0.64 9.51
N ARG A 62 -4.47 0.31 10.40
CA ARG A 62 -3.54 0.13 11.53
C ARG A 62 -4.16 -0.65 12.68
N TRP A 63 -5.47 -0.47 12.91
CA TRP A 63 -6.15 -1.01 14.09
C TRP A 63 -6.69 -2.42 13.86
N ASP A 64 -7.43 -2.61 12.75
CA ASP A 64 -8.07 -3.88 12.42
C ASP A 64 -8.04 -4.07 10.90
N TYR A 65 -7.09 -4.87 10.46
CA TYR A 65 -6.84 -5.12 9.04
C TYR A 65 -7.98 -5.92 8.39
N LYS A 66 -8.54 -6.92 9.08
CA LYS A 66 -9.62 -7.76 8.55
C LYS A 66 -10.88 -6.94 8.30
N ARG A 67 -11.19 -6.06 9.25
CA ARG A 67 -12.33 -5.15 9.16
C ARG A 67 -12.14 -4.11 8.07
N TYR A 68 -10.90 -3.65 7.87
CA TYR A 68 -10.52 -2.80 6.75
C TYR A 68 -10.74 -3.47 5.38
N GLU A 69 -10.29 -4.71 5.17
CA GLU A 69 -10.51 -5.43 3.90
C GLU A 69 -11.99 -5.64 3.60
N TRP A 70 -12.76 -6.08 4.60
CA TRP A 70 -14.21 -6.22 4.48
C TRP A 70 -14.89 -4.90 4.09
N LEU A 71 -14.43 -3.78 4.65
CA LEU A 71 -15.00 -2.46 4.34
C LEU A 71 -14.69 -2.01 2.91
N LEU A 72 -13.50 -2.31 2.38
CA LEU A 72 -13.15 -1.97 1.00
C LEU A 72 -14.07 -2.68 0.00
N ASP A 73 -14.31 -3.98 0.24
CA ASP A 73 -15.21 -4.80 -0.58
C ASP A 73 -16.66 -4.29 -0.49
N LYS A 74 -17.16 -4.04 0.73
CA LYS A 74 -18.54 -3.58 0.92
C LYS A 74 -18.86 -2.21 0.32
N LEU A 75 -17.91 -1.28 0.32
CA LEU A 75 -18.13 0.09 -0.19
C LEU A 75 -17.66 0.27 -1.63
N ASP A 76 -17.02 -0.73 -2.23
CA ASP A 76 -16.36 -0.66 -3.54
C ASP A 76 -15.39 0.54 -3.63
N VAL A 77 -14.42 0.56 -2.71
CA VAL A 77 -13.41 1.63 -2.63
C VAL A 77 -12.02 1.04 -2.80
N VAL A 78 -11.28 1.54 -3.78
CA VAL A 78 -9.87 1.17 -3.98
C VAL A 78 -8.96 2.10 -3.17
N TYR A 79 -8.23 1.53 -2.21
CA TYR A 79 -7.25 2.26 -1.42
C TYR A 79 -5.92 2.39 -2.16
N HIS A 80 -5.48 3.64 -2.35
CA HIS A 80 -4.17 3.97 -2.90
C HIS A 80 -3.32 4.59 -1.77
N PRO A 81 -2.13 4.02 -1.47
CA PRO A 81 -1.23 4.63 -0.49
C PRO A 81 -0.76 6.01 -0.99
N HIS A 82 -0.44 6.90 -0.04
CA HIS A 82 0.14 8.20 -0.40
C HIS A 82 1.53 7.98 -1.01
N PRO A 83 1.88 8.64 -2.12
CA PRO A 83 3.22 8.56 -2.68
C PRO A 83 4.25 9.11 -1.69
N ASN A 84 5.45 8.53 -1.68
CA ASN A 84 6.54 8.98 -0.81
C ASN A 84 7.09 10.35 -1.23
N GLU A 85 6.99 10.69 -2.51
CA GLU A 85 7.50 11.94 -3.07
C GLU A 85 6.44 12.65 -3.90
N TYR A 86 6.29 13.96 -3.69
CA TYR A 86 5.48 14.83 -4.54
C TYR A 86 6.37 15.60 -5.51
N ARG A 87 6.69 14.99 -6.66
CA ARG A 87 7.38 15.71 -7.72
C ARG A 87 6.37 16.49 -8.56
N ARG A 88 6.57 17.81 -8.71
CA ARG A 88 5.82 18.59 -9.70
C ARG A 88 6.23 18.10 -11.09
N VAL A 89 5.33 17.41 -11.77
CA VAL A 89 5.53 17.04 -13.16
C VAL A 89 5.21 18.27 -13.99
N TYR A 90 6.22 19.07 -14.30
CA TYR A 90 6.09 20.06 -15.37
C TYR A 90 5.84 19.28 -16.65
N SER A 91 4.70 19.54 -17.30
CA SER A 91 4.33 18.84 -18.52
C SER A 91 5.38 19.08 -19.60
N LEU A 92 5.83 17.98 -20.19
CA LEU A 92 6.68 17.81 -21.38
C LEU A 92 8.12 17.34 -21.08
N ILE A 93 8.48 16.22 -21.72
CA ILE A 93 9.82 15.60 -21.84
C ILE A 93 10.30 14.73 -20.67
N HIS A 94 9.58 13.69 -20.22
CA HIS A 94 10.31 12.54 -19.61
C HIS A 94 9.63 11.15 -19.57
N PRO A 95 8.31 10.94 -19.79
CA PRO A 95 7.77 9.58 -19.71
C PRO A 95 7.87 8.75 -21.01
N ILE A 96 8.06 9.39 -22.17
CA ILE A 96 8.22 8.67 -23.45
C ILE A 96 9.65 8.12 -23.61
N LEU A 97 10.67 8.84 -23.12
CA LEU A 97 12.07 8.41 -23.18
C LEU A 97 12.48 7.47 -22.04
N ALA A 98 11.78 7.50 -20.89
CA ALA A 98 12.07 6.64 -19.75
C ALA A 98 11.44 5.23 -19.82
N ARG A 99 10.68 4.92 -20.88
CA ARG A 99 10.11 3.58 -21.12
C ARG A 99 11.01 2.70 -22.01
N ARG A 100 12.29 3.07 -22.21
CA ARG A 100 13.29 2.19 -22.81
C ARG A 100 13.82 1.28 -21.71
N GLN A 101 13.40 0.01 -21.72
CA GLN A 101 13.91 -0.99 -20.79
C GLN A 101 15.43 -1.10 -20.90
N PRO A 102 16.19 -1.21 -19.79
CA PRO A 102 17.54 -1.74 -19.88
C PRO A 102 17.42 -3.23 -20.19
N HIS A 103 17.58 -3.57 -21.47
CA HIS A 103 17.97 -4.90 -21.90
C HIS A 103 19.44 -4.81 -22.30
N GLN A 104 20.36 -5.12 -21.38
CA GLN A 104 21.83 -5.26 -21.53
C GLN A 104 22.38 -5.41 -20.08
N ASP A 105 23.02 -6.46 -19.57
CA ASP A 105 23.58 -7.71 -20.11
C ASP A 105 23.73 -8.73 -18.96
N ASP A 106 22.94 -9.82 -18.94
CA ASP A 106 23.25 -11.03 -18.16
C ASP A 106 24.31 -11.88 -18.89
N ARG A 107 25.44 -11.27 -19.27
CA ARG A 107 26.51 -11.97 -20.02
C ARG A 107 27.93 -11.48 -19.70
N LEU A 108 28.19 -11.08 -18.46
CA LEU A 108 29.56 -10.85 -17.95
C LEU A 108 29.75 -11.44 -16.53
N LEU A 109 29.18 -12.63 -16.27
CA LEU A 109 29.50 -13.41 -15.06
C LEU A 109 29.63 -14.92 -15.33
N GLU A 110 29.89 -15.30 -16.58
CA GLU A 110 30.14 -16.70 -16.97
C GLU A 110 31.41 -16.92 -17.82
N GLN A 111 32.22 -15.88 -18.03
CA GLN A 111 33.44 -15.98 -18.85
C GLN A 111 34.64 -15.27 -18.20
N VAL A 112 34.97 -15.63 -16.96
CA VAL A 112 36.36 -15.67 -16.46
C VAL A 112 36.32 -16.35 -15.09
N GLY A 113 36.65 -17.64 -15.04
CA GLY A 113 36.65 -18.34 -13.76
C GLY A 113 37.02 -19.83 -13.76
N VAL A 114 37.49 -20.41 -14.87
CA VAL A 114 38.27 -21.65 -14.81
C VAL A 114 39.61 -21.40 -15.49
N VAL A 115 40.55 -20.86 -14.72
CA VAL A 115 41.97 -21.23 -14.86
C VAL A 115 42.61 -21.26 -13.46
N CYS A 116 42.81 -22.49 -12.99
CA CYS A 116 44.00 -23.00 -12.30
C CYS A 116 44.69 -22.14 -11.22
N SER A 117 44.47 -22.53 -9.97
CA SER A 117 45.37 -22.27 -8.83
C SER A 117 46.62 -23.14 -8.95
N CYS A 118 47.70 -22.57 -9.49
CA CYS A 118 49.06 -22.95 -9.12
C CYS A 118 49.57 -21.82 -8.23
N TYR A 119 49.74 -22.11 -6.93
CA TYR A 119 50.63 -21.49 -5.92
C TYR A 119 51.36 -20.19 -6.32
N VAL A 120 51.41 -19.14 -5.50
CA VAL A 120 52.23 -19.06 -4.27
C VAL A 120 51.60 -18.12 -3.24
N GLY A 121 51.80 -18.46 -1.96
CA GLY A 121 51.08 -17.93 -0.81
C GLY A 121 51.38 -16.49 -0.39
N MET A 122 50.40 -15.92 0.30
CA MET A 122 50.59 -15.01 1.43
C MET A 122 49.43 -15.19 2.42
N HIS A 123 49.75 -14.96 3.69
CA HIS A 123 49.06 -15.49 4.86
C HIS A 123 47.62 -14.97 5.09
N ARG A 124 46.88 -15.86 5.74
CA ARG A 124 45.44 -15.86 6.00
C ARG A 124 45.15 -15.26 7.38
N SER A 125 45.29 -13.96 7.52
CA SER A 125 44.80 -13.20 8.67
C SER A 125 44.87 -11.74 8.29
N ASP A 126 43.76 -11.17 7.84
CA ASP A 126 43.26 -9.88 8.31
C ASP A 126 42.12 -9.38 7.42
N LEU A 127 41.01 -9.12 8.10
CA LEU A 127 39.87 -8.31 7.70
C LEU A 127 38.81 -8.92 6.75
N TRP A 128 37.72 -9.29 7.44
CA TRP A 128 36.30 -9.17 7.04
C TRP A 128 35.61 -10.43 6.50
N LYS A 129 35.09 -11.22 7.45
CA LYS A 129 34.11 -12.28 7.23
C LYS A 129 32.70 -11.69 6.99
N PRO A 130 31.96 -12.11 5.95
CA PRO A 130 30.51 -11.98 5.91
C PRO A 130 29.87 -13.27 6.47
N GLU A 131 29.52 -13.29 7.76
CA GLU A 131 28.78 -14.41 8.35
C GLU A 131 27.27 -14.27 8.13
N THR A 132 26.81 -14.98 7.10
CA THR A 132 25.62 -15.84 7.05
C THR A 132 24.29 -15.35 7.64
N LYS A 133 23.34 -15.13 6.71
CA LYS A 133 21.89 -15.25 6.90
C LYS A 133 21.53 -16.55 7.64
N LYS A 134 20.69 -16.45 8.67
CA LYS A 134 19.75 -17.52 9.09
C LYS A 134 18.35 -16.90 9.14
N PHE A 135 17.51 -17.26 8.18
CA PHE A 135 16.06 -17.08 8.29
C PHE A 135 15.51 -18.26 9.11
N PRO A 136 14.78 -18.04 10.22
CA PRO A 136 14.02 -19.10 10.84
C PRO A 136 12.71 -19.36 10.08
N ASN A 137 12.46 -20.66 9.87
CA ASN A 137 11.40 -21.33 9.13
C ASN A 137 9.97 -20.89 9.45
N CYS A 138 9.12 -20.99 8.43
CA CYS A 138 7.67 -21.09 8.52
C CYS A 138 7.23 -22.53 8.85
N GLU A 139 6.65 -22.76 10.01
CA GLU A 139 5.77 -23.90 10.35
C GLU A 139 4.90 -23.40 11.52
N SER A 140 3.62 -23.66 11.72
CA SER A 140 2.50 -24.24 10.97
C SER A 140 1.28 -23.92 11.85
N TYR A 141 0.10 -23.75 11.26
CA TYR A 141 -1.15 -23.54 12.00
C TYR A 141 -1.47 -24.75 12.90
N THR A 142 -1.64 -24.53 14.20
CA THR A 142 -2.33 -25.48 15.09
C THR A 142 -3.50 -24.78 15.76
N THR A 143 -4.70 -25.14 15.33
CA THR A 143 -5.96 -24.97 16.05
C THR A 143 -5.87 -25.63 17.42
N ASN A 144 -6.22 -24.93 18.50
CA ASN A 144 -6.46 -25.55 19.80
C ASN A 144 -7.94 -25.35 20.19
N PRO A 145 -8.76 -26.42 20.21
CA PRO A 145 -10.07 -26.41 20.83
C PRO A 145 -9.93 -26.57 22.35
N GLU A 146 -10.97 -26.19 23.09
CA GLU A 146 -11.19 -26.56 24.51
C GLU A 146 -10.32 -25.88 25.57
N ARG A 147 -10.89 -24.84 26.18
CA ARG A 147 -10.66 -24.49 27.58
C ARG A 147 -12.01 -24.52 28.30
N GLN A 148 -12.44 -25.72 28.66
CA GLN A 148 -13.36 -25.96 29.77
C GLN A 148 -12.51 -26.41 30.96
N LEU A 149 -12.63 -25.69 32.08
CA LEU A 149 -12.62 -26.16 33.47
C LEU A 149 -12.95 -24.95 34.36
#